data_AF-A0A7C2CFN0-F1
#
_entry.id   AF-A0A7C2CFN0-F1
#
_cell.length_a   1.000
_cell.length_b   1.000
_cell.length_c   1.000
_cell.angle_alpha   90.00
_cell.angle_beta   90.00
_cell.angle_gamma   90.00
#
_symmetry.space_group_name_H-M   'P 1'
#
loop_
_entity.id
_entity.type
_entity.pdbx_description
1 polymer ?
#
loop_
_entity_poly.entity_id
_entity_poly.type
_entity_poly.pdbx_seq_one_letter_code
_entity_poly.pdbx_strand_id
1 'polypeptide(L)'
;MSWVMHRWVWRVASPLHVGWLPAGALNRTRLYVPARALWGAFTAELARRQNPATCQEPYAQKGQQLQQNVRFSYFFPAEQVGNEWLAWLPCYQQREGLVWKREDGETLSDHSFRQRLLITQPGTAINPASDTAEEGTLRELELISSWWRSQEDSHSPKPVAMVGYLFCRDPALCTQLPALCTQLQQVTELFIGGDTRYGLGRLVREEFRDASSFFLNMQVDLSSSDPVVTSAHFLAHTFPNTIQATGAMECVGGWDMTAGGLVQAQLLWTPGSFVDREVQFCFDRDGYWQLR
;
A
#
# COMPACT_ATOMS: atom_id res chain seq x y z
N MET A 1 26.66 2.65 0.20
CA MET A 1 25.40 1.90 0.40
C MET A 1 24.90 1.53 -0.98
N SER A 2 24.17 0.43 -1.14
CA SER A 2 23.61 0.06 -2.45
C SER A 2 22.23 0.66 -2.67
N TRP A 3 21.57 1.08 -1.59
CA TRP A 3 20.24 1.67 -1.58
C TRP A 3 20.19 2.91 -0.67
N VAL A 4 19.29 3.82 -1.00
CA VAL A 4 18.87 4.98 -0.21
C VAL A 4 17.39 4.79 0.14
N MET A 5 17.02 5.06 1.39
CA MET A 5 15.67 4.90 1.89
C MET A 5 15.04 6.27 2.17
N HIS A 6 13.80 6.44 1.72
CA HIS A 6 13.01 7.65 1.97
C HIS A 6 11.67 7.27 2.58
N ARG A 7 11.23 8.02 3.59
CA ARG A 7 9.86 7.94 4.11
C ARG A 7 8.96 8.83 3.25
N TRP A 8 7.80 8.32 2.90
CA TRP A 8 6.88 8.94 1.97
C TRP A 8 5.47 9.00 2.56
N VAL A 9 4.91 10.20 2.62
CA VAL A 9 3.56 10.46 3.15
C VAL A 9 2.66 10.98 2.03
N TRP A 10 1.51 10.32 1.89
CA TRP A 10 0.50 10.62 0.87
C TRP A 10 -0.86 10.82 1.50
N ARG A 11 -1.38 12.05 1.53
CA ARG A 11 -2.75 12.32 1.99
C ARG A 11 -3.77 11.73 1.04
N VAL A 12 -4.80 11.10 1.59
CA VAL A 12 -5.94 10.54 0.86
C VAL A 12 -6.90 11.68 0.50
N ALA A 13 -6.76 12.24 -0.71
CA ALA A 13 -7.55 13.39 -1.16
C ALA A 13 -8.94 13.01 -1.69
N SER A 14 -9.12 11.76 -2.13
CA SER A 14 -10.44 11.16 -2.37
C SER A 14 -10.49 9.73 -1.81
N PRO A 15 -11.69 9.20 -1.48
CA PRO A 15 -11.81 7.88 -0.87
C PRO A 15 -11.10 6.81 -1.69
N LEU A 16 -10.41 5.90 -1.02
CA LEU A 16 -9.51 4.94 -1.63
C LEU A 16 -10.10 3.53 -1.57
N HIS A 17 -10.23 2.88 -2.74
CA HIS A 17 -10.58 1.47 -2.85
C HIS A 17 -9.37 0.63 -3.22
N VAL A 18 -8.82 -0.12 -2.27
CA VAL A 18 -7.86 -1.20 -2.54
C VAL A 18 -8.60 -2.53 -2.50
N GLY A 19 -8.83 -3.18 -3.64
CA GLY A 19 -9.69 -4.36 -3.72
C GLY A 19 -9.27 -5.52 -2.82
N TRP A 20 -10.25 -6.16 -2.18
CA TRP A 20 -10.10 -7.40 -1.43
C TRP A 20 -11.21 -8.41 -1.80
N LEU A 21 -11.25 -9.55 -1.11
CA LEU A 21 -12.28 -10.57 -1.31
C LEU A 21 -13.65 -10.00 -0.90
N PRO A 22 -14.67 -10.07 -1.78
CA PRO A 22 -16.00 -9.54 -1.48
C PRO A 22 -16.71 -10.38 -0.41
N ALA A 23 -17.67 -9.77 0.28
CA ALA A 23 -18.58 -10.43 1.21
C ALA A 23 -20.03 -10.20 0.75
N GLY A 24 -20.58 -11.14 -0.02
CA GLY A 24 -21.88 -10.97 -0.66
C GLY A 24 -21.86 -9.79 -1.64
N ALA A 25 -22.77 -8.83 -1.47
CA ALA A 25 -22.85 -7.62 -2.28
C ALA A 25 -21.85 -6.51 -1.86
N LEU A 26 -21.10 -6.71 -0.77
CA LEU A 26 -20.09 -5.77 -0.30
C LEU A 26 -18.72 -6.08 -0.91
N ASN A 27 -18.25 -5.18 -1.78
CA ASN A 27 -16.89 -5.17 -2.28
C ASN A 27 -15.98 -4.54 -1.23
N ARG A 28 -15.23 -5.39 -0.53
CA ARG A 28 -14.38 -5.00 0.60
C ARG A 28 -13.09 -4.34 0.15
N THR A 29 -12.50 -3.57 1.06
CA THR A 29 -11.21 -2.93 0.83
C THR A 29 -10.14 -3.37 1.83
N ARG A 30 -8.90 -3.46 1.34
CA ARG A 30 -7.72 -3.63 2.19
C ARG A 30 -7.44 -2.32 2.91
N LEU A 31 -7.01 -2.43 4.16
CA LEU A 31 -6.65 -1.29 5.00
C LEU A 31 -5.23 -0.75 4.73
N TYR A 32 -4.50 -1.37 3.82
CA TYR A 32 -3.15 -0.96 3.41
C TYR A 32 -3.04 -1.07 1.89
N VAL A 33 -2.09 -0.35 1.31
CA VAL A 33 -1.81 -0.38 -0.13
C VAL A 33 -0.59 -1.27 -0.37
N PRO A 34 -0.74 -2.40 -1.10
CA PRO A 34 0.39 -3.26 -1.45
C PRO A 34 1.39 -2.56 -2.39
N ALA A 35 2.66 -2.92 -2.27
CA ALA A 35 3.75 -2.42 -3.12
C ALA A 35 3.49 -2.61 -4.62
N ARG A 36 2.90 -3.75 -5.04
CA ARG A 36 2.50 -3.98 -6.44
C ARG A 36 1.50 -2.94 -6.97
N ALA A 37 0.56 -2.48 -6.14
CA ALA A 37 -0.39 -1.44 -6.53
C ALA A 37 0.33 -0.08 -6.70
N LEU A 38 1.27 0.23 -5.80
CA LEU A 38 2.11 1.43 -5.90
C LEU A 38 2.97 1.39 -7.17
N TRP A 39 3.63 0.26 -7.43
CA TRP A 39 4.42 0.06 -8.64
C TRP A 39 3.59 0.32 -9.90
N GLY A 40 2.38 -0.23 -9.99
CA GLY A 40 1.50 -0.03 -11.15
C GLY A 40 1.10 1.44 -11.32
N ALA A 41 0.72 2.10 -10.23
CA ALA A 41 0.32 3.50 -10.23
C ALA A 41 1.49 4.43 -10.63
N PHE A 42 2.68 4.25 -10.06
CA PHE A 42 3.86 5.05 -10.42
C PHE A 42 4.36 4.75 -11.83
N THR A 43 4.33 3.49 -12.27
CA THR A 43 4.65 3.13 -13.66
C THR A 43 3.75 3.90 -14.62
N ALA A 44 2.43 3.90 -14.35
CA ALA A 44 1.48 4.59 -15.19
C ALA A 44 1.69 6.11 -15.19
N GLU A 45 1.91 6.70 -14.01
CA GLU A 45 2.13 8.14 -13.89
C GLU A 45 3.42 8.61 -14.57
N LEU A 46 4.52 7.88 -14.39
CA LEU A 46 5.79 8.19 -15.05
C LEU A 46 5.71 8.02 -16.57
N ALA A 47 5.00 6.99 -17.05
CA ALA A 47 4.78 6.80 -18.48
C ALA A 47 3.96 7.95 -19.09
N ARG A 48 2.88 8.39 -18.42
CA ARG A 48 2.05 9.53 -18.86
C ARG A 48 2.84 10.84 -18.98
N ARG A 49 3.72 11.12 -18.01
CA ARG A 49 4.55 12.34 -18.02
C ARG A 49 5.57 12.37 -19.16
N GLN A 50 6.04 11.21 -19.61
CA GLN A 50 7.08 11.12 -20.63
C GLN A 50 6.52 11.13 -22.06
N ASN A 51 5.30 10.62 -22.28
CA ASN A 51 4.69 10.58 -23.62
C ASN A 51 3.15 10.75 -23.55
N PRO A 52 2.63 11.99 -23.70
CA PRO A 52 1.18 12.23 -23.72
C PRO A 52 0.46 11.69 -24.97
N ALA A 53 1.18 11.36 -26.06
CA ALA A 53 0.61 11.25 -27.41
C ALA A 53 0.72 9.87 -28.11
N THR A 54 1.41 8.86 -27.57
CA THR A 54 1.57 7.56 -28.27
C THR A 54 1.48 6.36 -27.33
N CYS A 55 0.62 5.41 -27.72
CA CYS A 55 0.19 4.27 -26.93
C CYS A 55 1.15 3.07 -27.00
N GLN A 56 1.23 2.36 -25.87
CA GLN A 56 1.61 0.95 -25.65
C GLN A 56 3.08 0.54 -25.42
N GLU A 57 4.10 1.09 -26.07
CA GLU A 57 5.51 0.68 -25.82
C GLU A 57 6.19 1.21 -24.51
N PRO A 58 5.78 2.32 -23.84
CA PRO A 58 6.53 2.84 -22.68
C PRO A 58 6.28 2.16 -21.32
N TYR A 59 5.15 1.47 -21.13
CA TYR A 59 4.71 1.04 -19.79
C TYR A 59 5.47 -0.16 -19.26
N ALA A 60 5.64 -1.21 -20.07
CA ALA A 60 6.34 -2.43 -19.65
C ALA A 60 7.82 -2.15 -19.32
N GLN A 61 8.50 -1.40 -20.18
CA GLN A 61 9.90 -1.01 -19.98
C GLN A 61 10.07 -0.14 -18.72
N LYS A 62 9.19 0.86 -18.52
CA LYS A 62 9.22 1.70 -17.31
C LYS A 62 8.94 0.90 -16.05
N GLY A 63 7.97 -0.02 -16.11
CA GLY A 63 7.63 -0.92 -15.01
C GLY A 63 8.80 -1.81 -14.63
N GLN A 64 9.46 -2.42 -15.61
CA GLN A 64 10.66 -3.24 -15.40
C GLN A 64 11.81 -2.41 -14.82
N GLN A 65 12.02 -1.19 -15.33
CA GLN A 65 13.03 -0.27 -14.81
C GLN A 65 12.78 0.05 -13.33
N LEU A 66 11.52 0.31 -12.94
CA LEU A 66 11.15 0.50 -11.53
C LEU A 66 11.40 -0.76 -10.71
N GLN A 67 10.95 -1.94 -11.15
CA GLN A 67 11.16 -3.20 -10.43
C GLN A 67 12.63 -3.58 -10.26
N GLN A 68 13.55 -3.11 -11.11
CA GLN A 68 14.97 -3.40 -10.95
C GLN A 68 15.65 -2.46 -9.94
N ASN A 69 15.20 -1.21 -9.89
CA ASN A 69 15.94 -0.10 -9.27
C ASN A 69 15.27 0.48 -8.04
N VAL A 70 14.01 0.11 -7.81
CA VAL A 70 13.17 0.65 -6.75
C VAL A 70 12.46 -0.50 -6.02
N ARG A 71 12.34 -0.38 -4.70
CA ARG A 71 11.41 -1.19 -3.90
C ARG A 71 10.46 -0.26 -3.17
N PHE A 72 9.20 -0.65 -3.09
CA PHE A 72 8.20 0.02 -2.28
C PHE A 72 7.92 -0.86 -1.06
N SER A 73 7.84 -0.26 0.13
CA SER A 73 7.10 -0.90 1.21
C SER A 73 5.60 -0.83 0.94
N TYR A 74 4.82 -1.52 1.75
CA TYR A 74 3.38 -1.27 1.77
C TYR A 74 3.14 0.11 2.39
N PHE A 75 2.05 0.75 1.98
CA PHE A 75 1.59 1.97 2.64
C PHE A 75 0.48 1.65 3.63
N PHE A 76 0.59 2.22 4.82
CA PHE A 76 -0.35 2.05 5.92
C PHE A 76 -1.07 3.36 6.24
N PRO A 77 -2.32 3.31 6.74
CA PRO A 77 -3.04 4.51 7.13
C PRO A 77 -2.30 5.23 8.24
N ALA A 78 -2.30 6.55 8.21
CA ALA A 78 -1.61 7.39 9.17
C ALA A 78 -2.49 8.55 9.63
N GLU A 79 -2.24 8.98 10.85
CA GLU A 79 -2.88 10.11 11.49
C GLU A 79 -1.82 11.14 11.86
N GLN A 80 -2.16 12.42 11.71
CA GLN A 80 -1.28 13.51 12.11
C GLN A 80 -1.38 13.71 13.63
N VAL A 81 -0.24 13.60 14.32
CA VAL A 81 -0.10 13.84 15.76
C VAL A 81 0.99 14.89 15.95
N GLY A 82 0.59 16.08 16.42
CA GLY A 82 1.47 17.24 16.39
C GLY A 82 1.88 17.59 14.95
N ASN A 83 3.20 17.62 14.70
CA ASN A 83 3.75 17.92 13.39
C ASN A 83 4.17 16.68 12.59
N GLU A 84 3.90 15.47 13.08
CA GLU A 84 4.32 14.22 12.43
C GLU A 84 3.15 13.35 12.00
N TRP A 85 3.36 12.59 10.92
CA TRP A 85 2.45 11.57 10.44
C TRP A 85 2.84 10.20 10.99
N LEU A 86 2.01 9.67 11.88
CA LEU A 86 2.23 8.39 12.54
C LEU A 86 1.37 7.31 11.89
N ALA A 87 2.02 6.26 11.40
CA ALA A 87 1.37 5.13 10.74
C ALA A 87 0.73 4.17 11.75
N TRP A 88 -0.44 3.66 11.38
CA TRP A 88 -1.12 2.56 12.05
C TRP A 88 -0.71 1.24 11.40
N LEU A 89 -0.02 0.41 12.16
CA LEU A 89 0.54 -0.85 11.66
C LEU A 89 -0.28 -2.03 12.19
N PRO A 90 -0.57 -3.03 11.34
CA PRO A 90 -1.23 -4.23 11.78
C PRO A 90 -0.30 -5.02 12.70
N CYS A 91 -0.85 -5.59 13.77
CA CYS A 91 -0.13 -6.45 14.70
C CYS A 91 -1.08 -7.55 15.18
N TYR A 92 -0.71 -8.80 14.96
CA TYR A 92 -1.47 -9.93 15.49
C TYR A 92 -1.04 -10.20 16.93
N GLN A 93 -2.02 -10.29 17.82
CA GLN A 93 -1.79 -10.62 19.23
C GLN A 93 -2.51 -11.91 19.58
N GLN A 94 -1.85 -12.73 20.39
CA GLN A 94 -2.43 -13.98 20.85
C GLN A 94 -3.70 -13.67 21.67
N ARG A 95 -4.79 -14.40 21.40
CA ARG A 95 -6.14 -14.25 21.98
C ARG A 95 -6.96 -13.05 21.48
N GLU A 96 -6.35 -11.93 21.14
CA GLU A 96 -7.08 -10.75 20.64
C GLU A 96 -7.24 -10.75 19.11
N GLY A 97 -6.36 -11.45 18.40
CA GLY A 97 -6.34 -11.47 16.95
C GLY A 97 -5.64 -10.25 16.38
N LEU A 98 -6.13 -9.72 15.27
CA LEU A 98 -5.55 -8.53 14.63
C LEU A 98 -5.91 -7.26 15.42
N VAL A 99 -4.89 -6.48 15.77
CA VAL A 99 -5.02 -5.13 16.31
C VAL A 99 -4.18 -4.17 15.47
N TRP A 100 -4.42 -2.87 15.64
CA TRP A 100 -3.71 -1.80 14.96
C TRP A 100 -2.94 -0.98 15.98
N LYS A 101 -1.62 -0.88 15.80
CA LYS A 101 -0.73 -0.13 16.68
C LYS A 101 -0.14 1.05 15.93
N ARG A 102 -0.33 2.26 16.43
CA ARG A 102 0.30 3.47 15.91
C ARG A 102 1.75 3.56 16.36
N GLU A 103 2.59 4.27 15.61
CA GLU A 103 4.04 4.36 15.86
C GLU A 103 4.42 4.91 17.26
N ASP A 104 3.55 5.67 17.92
CA ASP A 104 3.72 6.17 19.30
C ASP A 104 3.21 5.20 20.39
N GLY A 105 2.62 4.06 19.99
CA GLY A 105 2.15 3.02 20.89
C GLY A 105 0.64 2.98 21.12
N GLU A 106 -0.14 3.95 20.61
CA GLU A 106 -1.60 3.88 20.67
C GLU A 106 -2.08 2.59 19.97
N THR A 107 -3.04 1.90 20.57
CA THR A 107 -3.53 0.61 20.06
C THR A 107 -5.05 0.62 19.95
N LEU A 108 -5.57 0.10 18.84
CA LEU A 108 -6.99 -0.09 18.60
C LEU A 108 -7.28 -1.53 18.18
N SER A 109 -8.47 -2.02 18.55
CA SER A 109 -9.00 -3.27 17.97
C SER A 109 -9.24 -3.11 16.46
N ASP A 110 -9.19 -4.21 15.69
CA ASP A 110 -9.52 -4.17 14.25
C ASP A 110 -10.92 -3.60 13.99
N HIS A 111 -11.89 -3.92 14.85
CA HIS A 111 -13.25 -3.39 14.75
C HIS A 111 -13.30 -1.86 14.90
N SER A 112 -12.71 -1.32 15.97
CA SER A 112 -12.69 0.12 16.23
C SER A 112 -11.92 0.88 15.15
N PHE A 113 -10.80 0.31 14.68
CA PHE A 113 -10.01 0.89 13.62
C PHE A 113 -10.79 0.97 12.30
N ARG A 114 -11.45 -0.13 11.90
CA ARG A 114 -12.34 -0.17 10.73
C ARG A 114 -13.46 0.85 10.83
N GLN A 115 -14.12 0.96 11.98
CA GLN A 115 -15.21 1.91 12.21
C GLN A 115 -14.77 3.37 12.03
N ARG A 116 -13.54 3.70 12.46
CA ARG A 116 -12.95 5.04 12.32
C ARG A 116 -12.55 5.37 10.88
N LEU A 117 -12.07 4.37 10.12
CA LEU A 117 -11.41 4.58 8.83
C LEU A 117 -12.31 4.33 7.62
N LEU A 118 -13.19 3.33 7.68
CA LEU A 118 -13.92 2.85 6.51
C LEU A 118 -15.27 3.54 6.35
N ILE A 119 -15.61 3.84 5.10
CA ILE A 119 -16.93 4.27 4.65
C ILE A 119 -17.47 3.26 3.63
N THR A 120 -18.78 3.25 3.43
CA THR A 120 -19.44 2.41 2.43
C THR A 120 -20.19 3.30 1.45
N GLN A 121 -20.05 3.03 0.15
CA GLN A 121 -20.76 3.74 -0.91
C GLN A 121 -21.62 2.74 -1.71
N PRO A 122 -22.96 2.86 -1.70
CA PRO A 122 -23.82 2.02 -2.52
C PRO A 122 -23.73 2.44 -3.99
N GLY A 123 -23.94 1.48 -4.89
CA GLY A 123 -23.98 1.70 -6.33
C GLY A 123 -24.80 0.63 -7.05
N THR A 124 -25.37 1.01 -8.18
CA THR A 124 -26.11 0.11 -9.09
C THR A 124 -25.85 0.55 -10.53
N ALA A 125 -25.93 -0.37 -11.48
CA ALA A 125 -25.94 0.00 -12.89
C ALA A 125 -27.32 0.55 -13.28
N ILE A 126 -27.35 1.38 -14.33
CA ILE A 126 -28.58 1.94 -14.90
C ILE A 126 -28.91 1.13 -16.16
N ASN A 127 -30.15 0.64 -16.26
CA ASN A 127 -30.67 -0.01 -17.44
C ASN A 127 -30.90 1.05 -18.55
N PRO A 128 -30.22 0.95 -19.69
CA PRO A 128 -30.32 1.98 -20.74
C PRO A 128 -31.68 1.97 -21.47
N ALA A 129 -32.44 0.89 -21.41
CA ALA A 129 -33.73 0.78 -22.08
C ALA A 129 -34.89 1.39 -21.28
N SER A 130 -34.79 1.38 -19.94
CA SER A 130 -35.84 1.87 -19.04
C SER A 130 -35.45 3.06 -18.17
N ASP A 131 -34.17 3.44 -18.14
CA ASP A 131 -33.60 4.44 -17.23
C ASP A 131 -33.88 4.13 -15.74
N THR A 132 -33.98 2.84 -15.42
CA THR A 132 -34.17 2.33 -14.05
C THR A 132 -32.90 1.65 -13.54
N ALA A 133 -32.86 1.28 -12.26
CA ALA A 133 -31.80 0.41 -11.76
C ALA A 133 -31.81 -0.94 -12.50
N GLU A 134 -30.63 -1.41 -12.91
CA GLU A 134 -30.45 -2.73 -13.50
C GLU A 134 -30.50 -3.81 -12.41
N GLU A 135 -31.42 -4.76 -12.58
CA GLU A 135 -31.67 -5.84 -11.63
C GLU A 135 -30.38 -6.63 -11.34
N GLY A 136 -30.14 -6.96 -10.06
CA GLY A 136 -28.97 -7.75 -9.64
C GLY A 136 -27.63 -7.02 -9.68
N THR A 137 -27.60 -5.72 -9.97
CA THR A 137 -26.35 -4.93 -10.00
C THR A 137 -26.10 -4.07 -8.76
N LEU A 138 -27.02 -4.10 -7.79
CA LEU A 138 -26.85 -3.43 -6.51
C LEU A 138 -25.62 -4.00 -5.79
N ARG A 139 -24.70 -3.10 -5.43
CA ARG A 139 -23.48 -3.41 -4.72
C ARG A 139 -23.11 -2.29 -3.77
N GLU A 140 -22.36 -2.64 -2.73
CA GLU A 140 -21.76 -1.69 -1.83
C GLU A 140 -20.24 -1.74 -1.97
N LEU A 141 -19.60 -0.58 -1.97
CA LEU A 141 -18.15 -0.45 -2.06
C LEU A 141 -17.61 0.06 -0.73
N GLU A 142 -16.80 -0.75 -0.07
CA GLU A 142 -16.04 -0.35 1.12
C GLU A 142 -14.81 0.48 0.68
N LEU A 143 -14.56 1.59 1.37
CA LEU A 143 -13.54 2.57 1.00
C LEU A 143 -12.80 3.06 2.25
N ILE A 144 -11.51 3.30 2.12
CA ILE A 144 -10.76 4.12 3.07
C ILE A 144 -11.20 5.57 2.91
N SER A 145 -11.69 6.18 3.99
CA SER A 145 -12.11 7.58 4.03
C SER A 145 -10.93 8.54 3.85
N SER A 146 -11.20 9.73 3.32
CA SER A 146 -10.24 10.84 3.30
C SER A 146 -10.02 11.48 4.68
N TRP A 147 -10.92 11.20 5.63
CA TRP A 147 -10.92 11.78 6.97
C TRP A 147 -11.20 10.71 8.02
N TRP A 148 -10.46 10.75 9.12
CA TRP A 148 -10.72 9.93 10.30
C TRP A 148 -12.04 10.35 10.93
N ARG A 149 -12.92 9.39 11.19
CA ARG A 149 -14.11 9.66 12.00
C ARG A 149 -13.68 9.80 13.47
N SER A 150 -14.03 10.93 14.06
CA SER A 150 -13.85 11.15 15.50
C SER A 150 -14.82 10.27 16.29
N GLN A 151 -14.39 9.76 17.44
CA GLN A 151 -15.31 9.16 18.43
C GLN A 151 -15.91 10.23 19.36
N GLU A 152 -15.38 11.45 19.34
CA GLU A 152 -15.81 12.57 20.18
C GLU A 152 -16.30 13.73 19.31
N ASP A 153 -17.46 14.30 19.65
CA ASP A 153 -18.16 15.34 18.88
C ASP A 153 -17.41 16.70 18.81
N SER A 154 -16.33 16.89 19.57
CA SER A 154 -15.67 18.20 19.75
C SER A 154 -14.42 18.45 18.91
N HIS A 155 -13.96 17.49 18.11
CA HIS A 155 -12.73 17.64 17.33
C HIS A 155 -12.99 17.73 15.82
N SER A 156 -12.27 18.66 15.17
CA SER A 156 -12.27 18.73 13.70
C SER A 156 -11.79 17.41 13.11
N PRO A 157 -12.42 16.93 12.02
CA PRO A 157 -12.02 15.69 11.39
C PRO A 157 -10.57 15.79 10.92
N LYS A 158 -9.76 14.80 11.29
CA LYS A 158 -8.35 14.75 10.90
C LYS A 158 -8.20 14.07 9.54
N PRO A 159 -7.33 14.57 8.65
CA PRO A 159 -7.10 13.94 7.36
C PRO A 159 -6.43 12.56 7.52
N VAL A 160 -6.76 11.63 6.63
CA VAL A 160 -6.08 10.34 6.50
C VAL A 160 -4.92 10.48 5.53
N ALA A 161 -3.76 9.96 5.90
CA ALA A 161 -2.66 9.73 4.97
C ALA A 161 -2.32 8.25 4.86
N MET A 162 -1.57 7.90 3.82
CA MET A 162 -0.95 6.60 3.60
C MET A 162 0.56 6.80 3.67
N VAL A 163 1.22 6.07 4.54
CA VAL A 163 2.66 6.21 4.79
C VAL A 163 3.39 4.92 4.49
N GLY A 164 4.51 5.03 3.81
CA GLY A 164 5.48 3.95 3.67
C GLY A 164 6.82 4.48 3.22
N TYR A 165 7.59 3.59 2.59
CA TYR A 165 8.99 3.83 2.29
C TYR A 165 9.29 3.49 0.83
N LEU A 166 10.18 4.31 0.27
CA LEU A 166 10.78 4.13 -1.04
C LEU A 166 12.25 3.76 -0.84
N PHE A 167 12.65 2.63 -1.40
CA PHE A 167 14.05 2.25 -1.51
C PHE A 167 14.51 2.45 -2.93
N CYS A 168 15.51 3.29 -3.12
CA CYS A 168 16.10 3.64 -4.40
C CYS A 168 17.52 3.11 -4.46
N ARG A 169 17.93 2.41 -5.53
CA ARG A 169 19.35 2.07 -5.69
C ARG A 169 20.19 3.33 -5.75
N ASP A 170 21.36 3.29 -5.11
CA ASP A 170 22.27 4.43 -5.04
C ASP A 170 22.67 4.88 -6.46
N PRO A 171 22.36 6.13 -6.86
CA PRO A 171 22.72 6.67 -8.17
C PRO A 171 24.22 6.66 -8.45
N ALA A 172 25.07 6.72 -7.42
CA ALA A 172 26.53 6.68 -7.57
C ALA A 172 27.04 5.33 -8.08
N LEU A 173 26.26 4.25 -7.90
CA LEU A 173 26.60 2.90 -8.34
C LEU A 173 25.99 2.54 -9.70
N CYS A 174 25.18 3.41 -10.30
CA CYS A 174 24.58 3.15 -11.60
C CYS A 174 24.29 4.43 -12.40
N THR A 175 25.04 4.64 -13.47
CA THR A 175 25.08 5.84 -14.31
C THR A 175 23.76 6.19 -15.02
N GLN A 176 22.78 5.27 -15.06
CA GLN A 176 21.45 5.49 -15.66
C GLN A 176 20.33 5.80 -14.63
N LEU A 177 20.63 5.81 -13.32
CA LEU A 177 19.63 5.95 -12.25
C LEU A 177 19.34 7.34 -11.66
N PRO A 178 20.21 8.37 -11.71
CA PRO A 178 19.93 9.65 -11.05
C PRO A 178 18.60 10.30 -11.46
N ALA A 179 18.13 10.01 -12.68
CA ALA A 179 16.87 10.53 -13.20
C ALA A 179 15.62 9.86 -12.59
N LEU A 180 15.64 8.57 -12.25
CA LEU A 180 14.42 7.84 -11.89
C LEU A 180 13.89 8.22 -10.50
N CYS A 181 14.76 8.25 -9.48
CA CYS A 181 14.35 8.65 -8.14
C CYS A 181 13.97 10.13 -8.10
N THR A 182 14.67 10.99 -8.86
CA THR A 182 14.29 12.38 -9.06
C THR A 182 12.91 12.50 -9.73
N GLN A 183 12.62 11.67 -10.75
CA GLN A 183 11.30 11.64 -11.39
C GLN A 183 10.19 11.21 -10.41
N LEU A 184 10.44 10.20 -9.57
CA LEU A 184 9.50 9.78 -8.52
C LEU A 184 9.27 10.91 -7.50
N GLN A 185 10.32 11.63 -7.11
CA GLN A 185 10.24 12.81 -6.26
C GLN A 185 9.51 13.99 -6.91
N GLN A 186 9.31 14.01 -8.22
CA GLN A 186 8.49 15.04 -8.88
C GLN A 186 7.00 14.67 -8.91
N VAL A 187 6.65 13.43 -8.56
CA VAL A 187 5.25 13.01 -8.48
C VAL A 187 4.64 13.56 -7.20
N THR A 188 3.75 14.54 -7.35
CA THR A 188 3.01 15.19 -6.26
C THR A 188 1.58 14.67 -6.12
N GLU A 189 1.07 13.99 -7.14
CA GLU A 189 -0.27 13.43 -7.21
C GLU A 189 -0.23 12.04 -7.85
N LEU A 190 -1.01 11.12 -7.30
CA LEU A 190 -1.08 9.74 -7.74
C LEU A 190 -2.52 9.24 -7.67
N PHE A 191 -2.94 8.42 -8.63
CA PHE A 191 -4.22 7.73 -8.60
C PHE A 191 -3.97 6.22 -8.47
N ILE A 192 -4.54 5.60 -7.44
CA ILE A 192 -4.28 4.20 -7.10
C ILE A 192 -5.54 3.48 -6.65
N GLY A 193 -5.58 2.16 -6.88
CA GLY A 193 -6.70 1.31 -6.50
C GLY A 193 -7.74 1.13 -7.61
N GLY A 194 -8.92 0.67 -7.21
CA GLY A 194 -10.07 0.47 -8.11
C GLY A 194 -10.85 1.75 -8.34
N ASP A 195 -11.62 1.78 -9.44
CA ASP A 195 -12.57 2.84 -9.77
C ASP A 195 -12.00 4.28 -9.76
N THR A 196 -10.71 4.42 -10.08
CA THR A 196 -10.03 5.72 -10.18
C THR A 196 -10.64 6.66 -11.22
N ARG A 197 -11.21 6.10 -12.30
CA ARG A 197 -11.96 6.85 -13.33
C ARG A 197 -13.29 7.44 -12.81
N TYR A 198 -13.79 6.95 -11.67
CA TYR A 198 -14.99 7.42 -11.01
C TYR A 198 -14.69 8.32 -9.80
N GLY A 199 -13.47 8.86 -9.72
CA GLY A 199 -13.08 9.85 -8.71
C GLY A 199 -12.44 9.27 -7.44
N LEU A 200 -12.23 7.96 -7.36
CA LEU A 200 -11.60 7.32 -6.21
C LEU A 200 -10.07 7.33 -6.28
N GLY A 201 -9.42 7.11 -5.13
CA GLY A 201 -8.01 6.75 -5.05
C GLY A 201 -7.02 7.86 -5.35
N ARG A 202 -7.43 9.13 -5.29
CA ARG A 202 -6.54 10.28 -5.47
C ARG A 202 -5.71 10.51 -4.20
N LEU A 203 -4.40 10.36 -4.32
CA LEU A 203 -3.42 10.64 -3.28
C LEU A 203 -2.60 11.89 -3.63
N VAL A 204 -2.38 12.74 -2.64
CA VAL A 204 -1.55 13.95 -2.76
C VAL A 204 -0.36 13.83 -1.82
N ARG A 205 0.84 14.06 -2.34
CA ARG A 205 2.06 13.97 -1.52
C ARG A 205 2.13 15.12 -0.54
N GLU A 206 2.28 14.78 0.73
CA GLU A 206 2.50 15.75 1.82
C GLU A 206 3.99 15.85 2.17
N GLU A 207 4.67 14.71 2.24
CA GLU A 207 6.05 14.66 2.72
C GLU A 207 6.86 13.62 1.96
N PHE A 208 8.12 13.94 1.71
CA PHE A 208 9.13 13.01 1.22
C PHE A 208 10.46 13.38 1.88
N ARG A 209 10.99 12.50 2.71
CA ARG A 209 12.24 12.76 3.45
C ARG A 209 13.15 11.55 3.49
N ASP A 210 14.44 11.78 3.62
CA ASP A 210 15.41 10.72 3.87
C ASP A 210 15.09 10.02 5.19
N ALA A 211 15.30 8.71 5.22
CA ALA A 211 15.04 7.90 6.40
C ALA A 211 16.21 6.96 6.68
N SER A 212 16.59 6.84 7.95
CA SER A 212 17.63 5.94 8.44
C SER A 212 17.05 4.71 9.17
N SER A 213 15.78 4.77 9.58
CA SER A 213 15.06 3.66 10.20
C SER A 213 13.72 3.41 9.50
N PHE A 214 13.31 2.15 9.49
CA PHE A 214 11.98 1.76 9.02
C PHE A 214 10.96 1.90 10.15
N PHE A 215 9.69 1.58 9.88
CA PHE A 215 8.61 1.61 10.86
C PHE A 215 9.03 1.09 12.24
N LEU A 216 8.59 1.74 13.32
CA LEU A 216 8.92 1.38 14.71
C LEU A 216 10.44 1.27 14.99
N ASN A 217 11.25 2.05 14.28
CA ASN A 217 12.71 2.02 14.37
C ASN A 217 13.37 0.67 14.02
N MET A 218 12.70 -0.15 13.20
CA MET A 218 13.28 -1.40 12.69
C MET A 218 14.59 -1.12 11.93
N GLN A 219 15.57 -2.00 12.17
CA GLN A 219 16.87 -1.92 11.50
C GLN A 219 16.75 -2.35 10.04
N VAL A 220 17.45 -1.61 9.17
CA VAL A 220 17.48 -1.88 7.73
C VAL A 220 18.92 -1.95 7.25
N ASP A 221 19.27 -3.03 6.57
CA ASP A 221 20.49 -3.14 5.78
C ASP A 221 20.23 -2.69 4.33
N LEU A 222 20.87 -1.59 3.95
CA LEU A 222 20.84 -0.99 2.61
C LEU A 222 22.11 -1.30 1.78
N SER A 223 23.03 -2.10 2.30
CA SER A 223 24.28 -2.48 1.63
C SER A 223 24.18 -3.76 0.79
N SER A 224 23.14 -4.56 1.03
CA SER A 224 22.87 -5.80 0.31
C SER A 224 22.29 -5.59 -1.10
N SER A 225 22.16 -6.67 -1.88
CA SER A 225 21.61 -6.64 -3.25
C SER A 225 20.20 -6.07 -3.33
N ASP A 226 19.38 -6.40 -2.33
CA ASP A 226 18.05 -5.88 -2.07
C ASP A 226 18.00 -5.35 -0.62
N PRO A 227 17.13 -4.37 -0.30
CA PRO A 227 16.95 -3.90 1.06
C PRO A 227 16.53 -5.05 1.97
N VAL A 228 17.08 -5.09 3.18
CA VAL A 228 16.76 -6.12 4.18
C VAL A 228 16.34 -5.47 5.48
N VAL A 229 15.21 -5.91 6.03
CA VAL A 229 14.68 -5.45 7.31
C VAL A 229 14.81 -6.55 8.35
N THR A 230 15.28 -6.19 9.55
CA THR A 230 15.25 -7.07 10.71
C THR A 230 13.97 -6.80 11.51
N SER A 231 13.11 -7.80 11.65
CA SER A 231 11.84 -7.66 12.36
C SER A 231 11.32 -9.00 12.87
N ALA A 232 10.55 -8.97 13.95
CA ALA A 232 9.70 -10.07 14.40
C ALA A 232 8.29 -10.02 13.77
N HIS A 233 7.85 -8.86 13.27
CA HIS A 233 6.52 -8.61 12.72
C HIS A 233 6.56 -8.38 11.21
N PHE A 234 5.58 -8.93 10.50
CA PHE A 234 5.48 -8.83 9.05
C PHE A 234 4.70 -7.56 8.67
N LEU A 235 5.34 -6.66 7.92
CA LEU A 235 4.69 -5.43 7.40
C LEU A 235 4.42 -5.51 5.89
N ALA A 236 4.48 -6.70 5.31
CA ALA A 236 4.04 -7.03 3.97
C ALA A 236 3.58 -8.49 3.92
N HIS A 237 2.95 -8.89 2.82
CA HIS A 237 2.69 -10.31 2.64
C HIS A 237 4.01 -11.08 2.59
N THR A 238 4.12 -12.13 3.40
CA THR A 238 5.38 -12.84 3.62
C THR A 238 5.23 -14.30 3.20
N PHE A 239 6.21 -14.82 2.46
CA PHE A 239 6.19 -16.21 2.02
C PHE A 239 6.21 -17.17 3.21
N PRO A 240 5.39 -18.25 3.18
CA PRO A 240 5.46 -19.29 4.19
C PRO A 240 6.79 -20.03 4.03
N ASN A 241 7.72 -19.77 4.95
CA ASN A 241 9.03 -20.41 4.99
C ASN A 241 9.04 -21.50 6.08
N THR A 242 10.21 -22.06 6.38
CA THR A 242 10.40 -23.06 7.44
C THR A 242 10.18 -22.54 8.86
N ILE A 243 10.02 -21.22 9.03
CA ILE A 243 9.81 -20.59 10.33
C ILE A 243 8.33 -20.69 10.73
N GLN A 244 8.09 -21.13 11.96
CA GLN A 244 6.77 -21.08 12.56
C GLN A 244 6.39 -19.63 12.86
N ALA A 245 5.40 -19.12 12.12
CA ALA A 245 4.81 -17.82 12.32
C ALA A 245 3.39 -17.95 12.89
N THR A 246 2.95 -16.91 13.58
CA THR A 246 1.61 -16.77 14.14
C THR A 246 0.91 -15.60 13.48
N GLY A 247 -0.32 -15.81 13.01
CA GLY A 247 -1.12 -14.77 12.38
C GLY A 247 -2.15 -15.33 11.42
N ALA A 248 -2.54 -14.52 10.44
CA ALA A 248 -3.45 -14.92 9.39
C ALA A 248 -2.69 -15.18 8.08
N MET A 249 -3.24 -16.10 7.28
CA MET A 249 -2.78 -16.33 5.92
C MET A 249 -3.87 -15.96 4.94
N GLU A 250 -3.48 -15.52 3.75
CA GLU A 250 -4.40 -15.28 2.65
C GLU A 250 -3.81 -15.73 1.32
N CYS A 251 -4.69 -16.09 0.39
CA CYS A 251 -4.30 -16.32 -1.00
C CYS A 251 -4.27 -14.99 -1.75
N VAL A 252 -3.07 -14.53 -2.09
CA VAL A 252 -2.86 -13.28 -2.82
C VAL A 252 -2.74 -13.57 -4.30
N GLY A 253 -3.74 -13.15 -5.07
CA GLY A 253 -3.71 -13.07 -6.53
C GLY A 253 -3.81 -11.63 -6.99
N GLY A 254 -3.47 -11.38 -8.25
CA GLY A 254 -3.62 -10.06 -8.84
C GLY A 254 -3.85 -10.13 -10.33
N TRP A 255 -4.60 -9.16 -10.85
CA TRP A 255 -4.79 -9.01 -12.29
C TRP A 255 -3.55 -8.39 -12.93
N ASP A 256 -3.11 -8.98 -14.03
CA ASP A 256 -2.03 -8.43 -14.84
C ASP A 256 -2.51 -8.25 -16.28
N MET A 257 -2.58 -7.00 -16.71
CA MET A 257 -3.00 -6.63 -18.06
C MET A 257 -2.00 -7.12 -19.13
N THR A 258 -0.73 -7.31 -18.77
CA THR A 258 0.30 -7.81 -19.68
C THR A 258 0.24 -9.32 -19.84
N ALA A 259 -0.12 -10.03 -18.77
CA ALA A 259 -0.36 -11.48 -18.80
C ALA A 259 -1.78 -11.85 -19.28
N GLY A 260 -2.64 -10.86 -19.52
CA GLY A 260 -3.99 -11.05 -20.05
C GLY A 260 -4.99 -11.64 -19.06
N GLY A 261 -4.74 -11.55 -17.74
CA GLY A 261 -5.66 -12.12 -16.77
C GLY A 261 -5.18 -12.16 -15.33
N LEU A 262 -5.84 -13.01 -14.54
CA LEU A 262 -5.50 -13.29 -13.16
C LEU A 262 -4.21 -14.11 -13.09
N VAL A 263 -3.20 -13.57 -12.42
CA VAL A 263 -1.95 -14.29 -12.13
C VAL A 263 -2.19 -15.30 -11.00
N GLN A 264 -1.48 -16.42 -11.03
CA GLN A 264 -1.56 -17.48 -10.03
C GLN A 264 -1.50 -16.92 -8.60
N ALA A 265 -2.50 -17.26 -7.80
CA ALA A 265 -2.56 -16.86 -6.41
C ALA A 265 -1.57 -17.65 -5.56
N GLN A 266 -0.98 -17.00 -4.55
CA GLN A 266 -0.03 -17.61 -3.63
C GLN A 266 -0.53 -17.46 -2.20
N LEU A 267 -0.40 -18.52 -1.40
CA LEU A 267 -0.72 -18.49 0.02
C LEU A 267 0.43 -17.79 0.77
N LEU A 268 0.15 -16.63 1.37
CA LEU A 268 1.13 -15.81 2.08
C LEU A 268 0.62 -15.45 3.48
N TRP A 269 1.53 -15.22 4.41
CA TRP A 269 1.18 -14.60 5.70
C TRP A 269 0.77 -13.14 5.47
N THR A 270 -0.29 -12.68 6.13
CA THR A 270 -0.75 -11.30 6.04
C THR A 270 0.14 -10.35 6.85
N PRO A 271 0.22 -9.06 6.48
CA PRO A 271 0.71 -8.01 7.37
C PRO A 271 0.08 -8.11 8.76
N GLY A 272 0.90 -7.93 9.79
CA GLY A 272 0.57 -8.08 11.20
C GLY A 272 0.92 -9.45 11.79
N SER A 273 1.09 -10.48 10.97
CA SER A 273 1.61 -11.78 11.43
C SER A 273 3.03 -11.62 12.00
N PHE A 274 3.47 -12.53 12.85
CA PHE A 274 4.75 -12.41 13.55
C PHE A 274 5.43 -13.76 13.81
N VAL A 275 6.69 -13.68 14.22
CA VAL A 275 7.54 -14.79 14.69
C VAL A 275 8.12 -14.43 16.06
N ASP A 276 8.49 -15.44 16.86
CA ASP A 276 8.91 -15.22 18.27
C ASP A 276 10.30 -14.59 18.43
N ARG A 277 11.02 -14.36 17.32
CA ARG A 277 12.35 -13.77 17.31
C ARG A 277 12.52 -12.87 16.10
N GLU A 278 13.39 -11.87 16.19
CA GLU A 278 13.75 -11.08 15.03
C GLU A 278 14.46 -11.94 13.99
N VAL A 279 14.07 -11.76 12.74
CA VAL A 279 14.69 -12.40 11.58
C VAL A 279 14.82 -11.38 10.45
N GLN A 280 15.64 -11.71 9.47
CA GLN A 280 15.93 -10.83 8.34
C GLN A 280 15.03 -11.17 7.15
N PHE A 281 14.36 -10.15 6.63
CA PHE A 281 13.50 -10.25 5.45
C PHE A 281 14.05 -9.37 4.33
N CYS A 282 14.16 -9.91 3.11
CA CYS A 282 14.38 -9.13 1.92
C CYS A 282 13.06 -8.79 1.21
N PHE A 283 13.06 -7.65 0.53
CA PHE A 283 11.93 -7.21 -0.29
C PHE A 283 12.09 -7.78 -1.70
N ASP A 284 11.14 -8.61 -2.12
CA ASP A 284 11.11 -9.07 -3.51
C ASP A 284 10.64 -7.96 -4.45
N ARG A 285 10.55 -8.27 -5.75
CA ARG A 285 10.19 -7.29 -6.79
C ARG A 285 8.73 -6.82 -6.71
N ASP A 286 7.84 -7.63 -6.16
CA ASP A 286 6.43 -7.29 -5.94
C ASP A 286 6.20 -6.66 -4.56
N GLY A 287 7.27 -6.56 -3.75
CA GLY A 287 7.30 -6.03 -2.40
C GLY A 287 6.74 -6.99 -1.35
N TYR A 288 6.70 -8.29 -1.65
CA TYR A 288 6.51 -9.33 -0.64
C TYR A 288 7.81 -9.56 0.11
N TRP A 289 7.69 -10.11 1.32
CA TRP A 289 8.83 -10.41 2.17
C TRP A 289 9.24 -11.87 2.05
N GLN A 290 10.53 -12.09 1.85
CA GLN A 290 11.16 -13.41 1.83
C GLN A 290 12.19 -13.47 2.94
N LEU A 291 12.23 -14.59 3.65
CA LEU A 291 13.26 -14.83 4.66
C LEU A 291 14.62 -14.93 3.97
N ARG A 292 15.61 -14.26 4.54
CA ARG A 292 17.01 -14.31 4.09
C ARG A 292 17.79 -15.45 4.72
#